data_AF-A0A536UUV5-F1
#
_entry.id   AF-A0A536UUV5-F1
#
_cell.length_a   1.000
_cell.length_b   1.000
_cell.length_c   1.000
_cell.angle_alpha   90.00
_cell.angle_beta   90.00
_cell.angle_gamma   90.00
#
_symmetry.space_group_name_H-M   'P 1'
#
loop_
_entity.id
_entity.type
_entity.pdbx_description
1 polymer ?
#
loop_
_entity_poly.entity_id
_entity_poly.type
_entity_poly.pdbx_seq_one_letter_code
_entity_poly.pdbx_strand_id
1 'polypeptide(L)'
;MNPARPKLTAATETRIDSQAPPVAPTRAAAFRYWWKLGWISFGGPAGQIAIMHHDLVERMHWISERRFLHALNYCMVLPGPEAQQLATYIGWLMHRTWGGIVAGALFVLPSLFVLIALSWVYMAHGQVPAIAGMLYGIKPAVTAIVLHAAWRIGTRALKSPSLWAIAAAAFVAIFAFAAPFPAIVLAAGALGALGGKLAPAQFAAAPAHSADGSAHAPAIIDDDTSTPKHALFRASRLAAVAAIGLALWGAT
;
A
#
# COMPACT_ATOMS: atom_id res chain seq x y z
N MET A 1 -47.37 39.72 -29.76
CA MET A 1 -47.70 38.27 -29.70
C MET A 1 -46.65 37.54 -30.53
N ASN A 2 -45.77 36.78 -29.88
CA ASN A 2 -44.53 36.22 -30.43
C ASN A 2 -44.81 34.96 -31.29
N PRO A 3 -44.34 34.85 -32.55
CA PRO A 3 -44.50 33.64 -33.35
C PRO A 3 -43.57 32.50 -32.89
N ALA A 4 -44.09 31.29 -33.00
CA ALA A 4 -43.51 30.04 -32.49
C ALA A 4 -42.09 29.75 -33.00
N ARG A 5 -41.17 29.44 -32.07
CA ARG A 5 -39.86 28.87 -32.38
C ARG A 5 -40.00 27.38 -32.78
N PRO A 6 -39.36 26.91 -33.85
CA PRO A 6 -39.34 25.50 -34.21
C PRO A 6 -38.53 24.69 -33.18
N LYS A 7 -39.06 23.53 -32.80
CA LYS A 7 -38.40 22.58 -31.90
C LYS A 7 -37.16 22.03 -32.61
N LEU A 8 -35.98 22.39 -32.11
CA LEU A 8 -34.71 21.82 -32.54
C LEU A 8 -34.76 20.31 -32.28
N THR A 9 -34.67 19.55 -33.35
CA THR A 9 -34.47 18.11 -33.40
C THR A 9 -33.39 17.71 -32.40
N ALA A 10 -33.72 16.72 -31.55
CA ALA A 10 -32.76 16.06 -30.68
C ALA A 10 -31.57 15.59 -31.52
N ALA A 11 -30.44 16.28 -31.36
CA ALA A 11 -29.17 15.77 -31.82
C ALA A 11 -28.95 14.45 -31.07
N THR A 12 -28.99 13.35 -31.80
CA THR A 12 -28.41 12.07 -31.41
C THR A 12 -26.98 12.36 -30.98
N GLU A 13 -26.79 12.58 -29.68
CA GLU A 13 -25.51 12.65 -29.03
C GLU A 13 -24.85 11.32 -29.35
N THR A 14 -23.94 11.38 -30.32
CA THR A 14 -23.10 10.27 -30.71
C THR A 14 -22.19 10.06 -29.49
N ARG A 15 -22.66 9.24 -28.54
CA ARG A 15 -21.82 8.70 -27.47
C ARG A 15 -20.67 8.04 -28.21
N ILE A 16 -19.52 8.69 -28.19
CA ILE A 16 -18.29 8.18 -28.78
C ILE A 16 -17.93 6.96 -27.93
N ASP A 17 -18.51 5.83 -28.31
CA ASP A 17 -18.17 4.51 -27.82
C ASP A 17 -16.79 4.18 -28.38
N SER A 18 -15.77 4.73 -27.73
CA SER A 18 -14.38 4.34 -27.90
C SER A 18 -13.96 3.42 -26.76
N GLN A 19 -14.84 2.52 -26.32
CA GLN A 19 -14.47 1.42 -25.43
C GLN A 19 -13.91 0.27 -26.25
N ALA A 20 -12.67 0.42 -26.71
CA ALA A 20 -11.88 -0.76 -27.00
C ALA A 20 -11.82 -1.58 -25.69
N PRO A 21 -12.19 -2.86 -25.70
CA PRO A 21 -12.19 -3.67 -24.48
C PRO A 21 -10.79 -3.65 -23.87
N PRO A 22 -10.65 -3.45 -22.55
CA PRO A 22 -9.35 -3.30 -21.94
C PRO A 22 -8.53 -4.58 -22.17
N VAL A 23 -7.32 -4.42 -22.68
CA VAL A 23 -6.47 -5.54 -23.10
C VAL A 23 -5.95 -6.27 -21.87
N ALA A 24 -6.31 -7.56 -21.75
CA ALA A 24 -5.81 -8.46 -20.71
C ALA A 24 -4.31 -8.25 -20.48
N PRO A 25 -3.86 -7.95 -19.24
CA PRO A 25 -2.44 -7.75 -18.98
C PRO A 25 -1.70 -9.03 -19.40
N THR A 26 -0.70 -8.90 -20.26
CA THR A 26 0.19 -10.02 -20.53
C THR A 26 1.13 -10.17 -19.33
N ARG A 27 1.63 -11.39 -19.09
CA ARG A 27 2.62 -11.63 -18.02
C ARG A 27 3.84 -10.71 -18.14
N ALA A 28 4.26 -10.40 -19.37
CA ALA A 28 5.36 -9.48 -19.64
C ALA A 28 5.01 -8.03 -19.27
N ALA A 29 3.78 -7.57 -19.57
CA ALA A 29 3.32 -6.25 -19.18
C ALA A 29 3.24 -6.11 -17.66
N ALA A 30 2.68 -7.11 -16.97
CA ALA A 30 2.65 -7.13 -15.51
C ALA A 30 4.06 -7.16 -14.90
N PHE A 31 4.95 -8.01 -15.39
CA PHE A 31 6.34 -8.06 -14.94
C PHE A 31 7.04 -6.70 -15.06
N ARG A 32 6.92 -6.04 -16.22
CA ARG A 32 7.48 -4.70 -16.44
C ARG A 32 6.89 -3.66 -15.50
N TYR A 33 5.58 -3.73 -15.24
CA TYR A 33 4.93 -2.84 -14.29
C TYR A 33 5.46 -3.04 -12.87
N TRP A 34 5.45 -4.27 -12.36
CA TRP A 34 5.94 -4.58 -11.01
C TRP A 34 7.43 -4.25 -10.84
N TRP A 35 8.23 -4.48 -11.87
CA TRP A 35 9.64 -4.06 -11.91
C TRP A 35 9.77 -2.55 -11.78
N LYS A 36 9.06 -1.79 -12.62
CA LYS A 36 9.06 -0.32 -12.57
C LYS A 36 8.57 0.18 -11.21
N LEU A 37 7.50 -0.42 -10.69
CA LEU A 37 6.92 -0.03 -9.41
C LEU A 37 7.94 -0.23 -8.28
N GLY A 38 8.66 -1.36 -8.25
CA GLY A 38 9.71 -1.60 -7.25
C GLY A 38 10.80 -0.53 -7.22
N TRP A 39 11.23 -0.03 -8.38
CA TRP A 39 12.21 1.07 -8.48
C TRP A 39 11.67 2.46 -8.13
N ILE A 40 10.35 2.65 -8.20
CA ILE A 40 9.68 3.92 -7.90
C ILE A 40 8.93 3.83 -6.56
N SER A 41 9.08 2.72 -5.82
CA SER A 41 8.37 2.45 -4.57
C SER A 41 8.96 3.23 -3.39
N PHE A 42 8.94 4.56 -3.49
CA PHE A 42 9.41 5.49 -2.48
C PHE A 42 8.30 6.51 -2.18
N GLY A 43 8.28 7.07 -0.97
CA GLY A 43 7.20 7.97 -0.55
C GLY A 43 6.12 7.31 0.31
N GLY A 44 6.44 6.18 0.94
CA GLY A 44 5.65 5.52 1.99
C GLY A 44 4.27 4.97 1.55
N PRO A 45 3.53 4.33 2.47
CA PRO A 45 2.43 3.43 2.10
C PRO A 45 1.34 4.09 1.23
N ALA A 46 0.83 5.25 1.65
CA ALA A 46 -0.21 5.94 0.89
C ALA A 46 0.24 6.43 -0.50
N GLY A 47 1.51 6.83 -0.64
CA GLY A 47 2.04 7.25 -1.95
C GLY A 47 2.14 6.06 -2.90
N GLN A 48 2.62 4.93 -2.41
CA GLN A 48 2.68 3.69 -3.18
C GLN A 48 1.28 3.19 -3.56
N ILE A 49 0.31 3.23 -2.63
CA ILE A 49 -1.09 2.85 -2.90
C ILE A 49 -1.71 3.80 -3.93
N ALA A 50 -1.47 5.11 -3.85
CA ALA A 50 -1.98 6.08 -4.82
C ALA A 50 -1.38 5.86 -6.23
N ILE A 51 -0.08 5.58 -6.34
CA ILE A 51 0.55 5.24 -7.63
C ILE A 51 -0.07 3.98 -8.22
N MET A 52 -0.30 2.95 -7.39
CA MET A 52 -0.95 1.72 -7.83
C MET A 52 -2.39 1.96 -8.26
N HIS A 53 -3.15 2.77 -7.52
CA HIS A 53 -4.52 3.13 -7.87
C HIS A 53 -4.57 3.86 -9.21
N HIS A 54 -3.81 4.95 -9.37
CA HIS A 54 -3.72 5.71 -10.63
C HIS A 54 -3.29 4.82 -11.80
N ASP A 55 -2.26 3.99 -11.64
CA ASP A 55 -1.76 3.17 -12.74
C ASP A 55 -2.68 1.98 -13.06
N LEU A 56 -3.15 1.23 -12.06
CA LEU A 56 -3.88 -0.03 -12.25
C LEU A 56 -5.37 0.18 -12.49
N VAL A 57 -5.97 1.20 -11.86
CA VAL A 57 -7.40 1.51 -11.96
C VAL A 57 -7.63 2.55 -13.05
N GLU A 58 -7.05 3.75 -12.91
CA GLU A 58 -7.41 4.90 -13.75
C GLU A 58 -6.75 4.86 -15.14
N ARG A 59 -5.46 4.49 -15.20
CA ARG A 59 -4.69 4.57 -16.45
C ARG A 59 -4.81 3.29 -17.27
N MET A 60 -4.56 2.13 -16.66
CA MET A 60 -4.52 0.84 -17.37
C MET A 60 -5.84 0.07 -17.32
N HIS A 61 -6.79 0.44 -16.45
CA HIS A 61 -8.08 -0.22 -16.30
C HIS A 61 -7.96 -1.76 -16.10
N TRP A 62 -6.90 -2.18 -15.42
CA TRP A 62 -6.63 -3.60 -15.15
C TRP A 62 -7.51 -4.15 -14.06
N ILE A 63 -7.94 -3.32 -13.10
CA ILE A 63 -8.81 -3.66 -11.97
C ILE A 63 -9.80 -2.51 -11.74
N SER A 64 -11.06 -2.82 -11.45
CA SER A 64 -12.07 -1.82 -11.11
C SER A 64 -11.78 -1.15 -9.76
N GLU A 65 -12.31 0.07 -9.58
CA GLU A 65 -12.22 0.82 -8.33
C GLU A 65 -12.66 -0.04 -7.14
N ARG A 66 -13.84 -0.65 -7.24
CA ARG A 66 -14.43 -1.42 -6.16
C ARG A 66 -13.59 -2.65 -5.80
N ARG A 67 -13.00 -3.33 -6.79
CA ARG A 67 -12.13 -4.49 -6.53
C ARG A 67 -10.78 -4.07 -5.96
N PHE A 68 -10.25 -2.93 -6.37
CA PHE A 68 -9.05 -2.35 -5.76
C PHE A 68 -9.29 -1.99 -4.29
N LEU A 69 -10.37 -1.26 -4.00
CA LEU A 69 -10.75 -0.89 -2.63
C LEU A 69 -11.05 -2.11 -1.76
N HIS A 70 -11.69 -3.14 -2.31
CA HIS A 70 -11.90 -4.40 -1.59
C HIS A 70 -10.58 -5.08 -1.22
N ALA A 71 -9.62 -5.13 -2.15
CA ALA A 71 -8.29 -5.66 -1.88
C ALA A 71 -7.54 -4.82 -0.82
N LEU A 72 -7.63 -3.49 -0.91
CA LEU A 72 -7.02 -2.57 0.05
C LEU A 72 -7.59 -2.77 1.46
N ASN A 73 -8.92 -2.80 1.59
CA ASN A 73 -9.60 -3.05 2.86
C ASN A 73 -9.23 -4.42 3.45
N TYR A 74 -9.07 -5.45 2.62
CA TYR A 74 -8.59 -6.75 3.08
C TYR A 74 -7.14 -6.68 3.60
N CYS A 75 -6.24 -5.97 2.90
CA CYS A 75 -4.85 -5.81 3.34
C CYS A 75 -4.71 -4.97 4.62
N MET A 76 -5.65 -4.06 4.91
CA MET A 76 -5.66 -3.32 6.17
C MET A 76 -5.98 -4.19 7.40
N VAL A 77 -6.65 -5.33 7.21
CA VAL A 77 -6.92 -6.29 8.29
C VAL A 77 -5.72 -7.21 8.53
N LEU A 78 -4.89 -7.43 7.51
CA LEU A 78 -3.73 -8.31 7.61
C LEU A 78 -2.54 -7.58 8.25
N PRO A 79 -1.85 -8.19 9.22
CA PRO A 79 -0.65 -7.59 9.80
C PRO A 79 0.47 -7.55 8.75
N GLY A 80 0.95 -6.35 8.41
CA GLY A 80 2.14 -6.16 7.57
C GLY A 80 2.12 -4.89 6.72
N PRO A 81 3.10 -4.74 5.80
CA PRO A 81 3.23 -3.56 4.96
C PRO A 81 2.11 -3.49 3.92
N GLU A 82 1.10 -2.63 4.17
CA GLU A 82 -0.13 -2.51 3.37
C GLU A 82 0.11 -2.46 1.85
N ALA A 83 1.01 -1.59 1.38
CA ALA A 83 1.27 -1.41 -0.05
C ALA A 83 1.89 -2.67 -0.70
N GLN A 84 2.78 -3.37 -0.01
CA GLN A 84 3.39 -4.60 -0.50
C GLN A 84 2.39 -5.75 -0.52
N GLN A 85 1.55 -5.87 0.52
CA GLN A 85 0.49 -6.86 0.57
C GLN A 85 -0.52 -6.64 -0.57
N LEU A 86 -0.91 -5.39 -0.79
CA LEU A 86 -1.82 -5.03 -1.88
C LEU A 86 -1.20 -5.33 -3.25
N ALA A 87 0.08 -4.97 -3.47
CA ALA A 87 0.79 -5.33 -4.70
C ALA A 87 0.83 -6.85 -4.93
N THR A 88 1.13 -7.62 -3.89
CA THR A 88 1.17 -9.10 -3.94
C THR A 88 -0.22 -9.67 -4.23
N TYR A 89 -1.26 -9.12 -3.61
CA TYR A 89 -2.65 -9.55 -3.78
C TYR A 89 -3.16 -9.25 -5.19
N ILE A 90 -2.93 -8.04 -5.70
CA ILE A 90 -3.32 -7.66 -7.06
C ILE A 90 -2.52 -8.47 -8.10
N GLY A 91 -1.22 -8.65 -7.89
CA GLY A 91 -0.39 -9.53 -8.72
C GLY A 91 -0.96 -10.95 -8.77
N TRP A 92 -1.39 -11.48 -7.63
CA TRP A 92 -2.04 -12.78 -7.56
C TRP A 92 -3.39 -12.81 -8.26
N LEU A 93 -4.20 -11.75 -8.15
CA LEU A 93 -5.48 -11.66 -8.83
C LEU A 93 -5.33 -11.63 -10.36
N MET A 94 -4.26 -11.01 -10.87
CA MET A 94 -3.96 -10.91 -12.30
C MET A 94 -3.38 -12.18 -12.91
N HIS A 95 -2.42 -12.83 -12.22
CA HIS A 95 -1.67 -13.97 -12.78
C HIS A 95 -1.48 -15.14 -11.80
N ARG A 96 -2.38 -15.30 -10.84
CA ARG A 96 -2.39 -16.40 -9.87
C ARG A 96 -1.09 -16.42 -9.05
N THR A 97 -0.64 -17.60 -8.61
CA THR A 97 0.56 -17.75 -7.77
C THR A 97 1.81 -17.11 -8.38
N TRP A 98 2.00 -17.24 -9.70
CA TRP A 98 3.11 -16.60 -10.39
C TRP A 98 3.08 -15.08 -10.25
N GLY A 99 1.91 -14.46 -10.47
CA GLY A 99 1.77 -13.01 -10.36
C GLY A 99 1.99 -12.48 -8.94
N GLY A 100 1.50 -13.20 -7.92
CA GLY A 100 1.75 -12.84 -6.54
C GLY A 100 3.21 -12.90 -6.16
N ILE A 101 3.90 -14.00 -6.53
CA ILE A 101 5.34 -14.17 -6.27
C ILE A 101 6.14 -13.08 -7.00
N VAL A 102 5.86 -12.84 -8.28
CA VAL A 102 6.57 -11.82 -9.07
C VAL A 102 6.33 -10.42 -8.53
N ALA A 103 5.07 -10.06 -8.24
CA ALA A 103 4.75 -8.73 -7.70
C ALA A 103 5.43 -8.50 -6.34
N GLY A 104 5.32 -9.46 -5.42
CA GLY A 104 5.94 -9.38 -4.10
C GLY A 104 7.47 -9.35 -4.16
N ALA A 105 8.08 -10.23 -4.97
CA ALA A 105 9.52 -10.28 -5.12
C ALA A 105 10.06 -9.00 -5.75
N LEU A 106 9.49 -8.53 -6.87
CA LEU A 106 9.94 -7.33 -7.56
C LEU A 106 9.70 -6.04 -6.77
N PHE A 107 8.81 -6.07 -5.78
CA PHE A 107 8.65 -4.95 -4.84
C PHE A 107 9.87 -4.80 -3.91
N VAL A 108 10.48 -5.91 -3.48
CA VAL A 108 11.60 -5.93 -2.51
C VAL A 108 12.97 -6.00 -3.19
N LEU A 109 13.05 -6.64 -4.35
CA LEU A 109 14.30 -6.95 -5.03
C LEU A 109 15.17 -5.70 -5.35
N PRO A 110 14.61 -4.55 -5.77
CA PRO A 110 15.40 -3.35 -6.05
C PRO A 110 16.14 -2.82 -4.81
N SER A 111 15.49 -2.79 -3.64
CA SER A 111 16.12 -2.32 -2.41
C SER A 111 17.23 -3.27 -1.94
N LEU A 112 17.02 -4.59 -2.10
CA LEU A 112 18.06 -5.59 -1.84
C LEU A 112 19.30 -5.37 -2.71
N PHE A 113 19.13 -5.15 -4.02
CA PHE A 113 20.26 -4.89 -4.92
C PHE A 113 21.02 -3.62 -4.53
N VAL A 114 20.31 -2.54 -4.21
CA VAL A 114 20.94 -1.29 -3.75
C VAL A 114 21.73 -1.53 -2.45
N LEU A 115 21.17 -2.25 -1.49
CA LEU A 115 21.84 -2.57 -0.23
C LEU A 115 23.10 -3.41 -0.44
N ILE A 116 23.05 -4.44 -1.28
CA ILE A 116 24.21 -5.27 -1.61
C ILE A 116 25.29 -4.44 -2.30
N ALA A 117 24.92 -3.64 -3.30
CA ALA A 117 25.85 -2.78 -4.02
C ALA A 117 26.53 -1.78 -3.09
N LEU A 118 25.77 -1.12 -2.23
CA LEU A 118 26.30 -0.14 -1.28
C LEU A 118 27.21 -0.80 -0.23
N SER A 119 26.84 -2.00 0.24
CA SER A 119 27.65 -2.78 1.17
C SER A 119 28.97 -3.22 0.53
N TRP A 120 28.93 -3.65 -0.73
CA TRP A 120 30.13 -4.01 -1.48
C TRP A 120 31.06 -2.80 -1.68
N VAL A 121 30.51 -1.64 -2.07
CA VAL A 121 31.29 -0.38 -2.19
C VAL A 121 31.91 0.01 -0.85
N TYR A 122 31.16 -0.10 0.24
CA TYR A 122 31.67 0.17 1.59
C TYR A 122 32.85 -0.74 1.95
N MET A 123 32.73 -2.04 1.69
CA MET A 123 33.78 -3.02 2.02
C MET A 123 35.03 -2.85 1.13
N ALA A 124 34.85 -2.62 -0.17
CA ALA A 124 35.95 -2.52 -1.12
C ALA A 124 36.67 -1.16 -1.07
N HIS A 125 35.94 -0.08 -0.80
CA HIS A 125 36.44 1.29 -0.98
C HIS A 125 36.17 2.23 0.19
N GLY A 126 35.67 1.74 1.33
CA GLY A 126 35.33 2.58 2.48
C GLY A 126 36.49 3.33 3.13
N GLN A 127 37.74 2.94 2.85
CA GLN A 127 38.94 3.63 3.31
C GLN A 127 39.35 4.81 2.41
N VAL A 128 38.76 4.94 1.21
CA VAL A 128 39.04 6.07 0.31
C VAL A 128 38.38 7.33 0.91
N PRO A 129 39.13 8.41 1.18
CA PRO A 129 38.60 9.58 1.89
C PRO A 129 37.34 10.20 1.25
N ALA A 130 37.26 10.21 -0.08
CA ALA A 130 36.09 10.71 -0.80
C ALA A 130 34.83 9.85 -0.55
N ILE A 131 34.98 8.52 -0.54
CA ILE A 131 33.86 7.58 -0.31
C ILE A 131 33.47 7.58 1.16
N ALA A 132 34.45 7.60 2.07
CA ALA A 132 34.21 7.76 3.51
C ALA A 132 33.43 9.05 3.82
N GLY A 133 33.82 10.17 3.20
CA GLY A 133 33.12 11.46 3.33
C GLY A 133 31.69 11.41 2.81
N MET A 134 31.46 10.79 1.65
CA MET A 134 30.11 10.59 1.10
C MET A 134 29.23 9.76 2.05
N LEU A 135 29.74 8.61 2.51
CA LEU A 135 29.03 7.73 3.45
C LEU A 135 28.75 8.42 4.79
N TYR A 136 29.65 9.28 5.24
CA TYR A 136 29.43 10.10 6.43
C TYR A 136 28.24 11.07 6.21
N GLY A 137 28.13 11.65 5.01
CA GLY A 137 26.98 12.48 4.62
C GLY A 137 25.64 11.72 4.55
N ILE A 138 25.66 10.40 4.33
CA ILE A 138 24.44 9.58 4.35
C ILE A 138 23.82 9.49 5.75
N LYS A 139 24.62 9.49 6.82
CA LYS A 139 24.10 9.39 8.20
C LYS A 139 23.03 10.45 8.52
N PRO A 140 23.31 11.76 8.40
CA PRO A 140 22.29 12.78 8.64
C PRO A 140 21.14 12.75 7.62
N ALA A 141 21.40 12.34 6.36
CA ALA A 141 20.35 12.18 5.37
C ALA A 141 19.34 11.10 5.76
N VAL A 142 19.82 9.94 6.23
CA VAL A 142 18.97 8.85 6.75
C VAL A 142 18.21 9.31 7.98
N THR A 143 18.86 10.00 8.93
CA THR A 143 18.19 10.56 10.10
C THR A 143 17.05 11.52 9.70
N ALA A 144 17.28 12.40 8.73
CA ALA A 144 16.26 13.32 8.22
C ALA A 144 15.08 12.58 7.55
N ILE A 145 15.36 11.54 6.77
CA ILE A 145 14.31 10.72 6.13
C ILE A 145 13.48 9.98 7.18
N VAL A 146 14.11 9.36 8.18
CA VAL A 146 13.42 8.66 9.27
C VAL A 146 12.57 9.64 10.09
N LEU A 147 13.11 10.81 10.42
CA LEU A 147 12.38 11.86 11.12
C LEU A 147 11.18 12.35 10.30
N HIS A 148 11.35 12.59 9.00
CA HIS A 148 10.27 12.97 8.11
C HIS A 148 9.19 11.89 8.02
N ALA A 149 9.58 10.61 7.92
CA ALA A 149 8.65 9.49 7.90
C ALA A 149 7.87 9.39 9.21
N ALA A 150 8.56 9.49 10.36
CA ALA A 150 7.95 9.51 11.68
C ALA A 150 6.97 10.68 11.83
N TRP A 151 7.34 11.88 11.39
CA TRP A 151 6.49 13.06 11.40
C TRP A 151 5.24 12.88 10.52
N ARG A 152 5.42 12.36 9.30
CA ARG A 152 4.34 12.12 8.37
C ARG A 152 3.35 11.06 8.86
N ILE A 153 3.85 9.98 9.48
CA ILE A 153 3.01 8.94 10.08
C ILE A 153 2.33 9.49 11.34
N GLY A 154 3.09 10.17 12.20
CA GLY A 154 2.60 10.78 13.43
C GLY A 154 1.47 11.77 13.18
N THR A 155 1.61 12.73 12.27
CA THR A 155 0.54 13.68 11.90
C THR A 155 -0.69 13.03 11.28
N ARG A 156 -0.54 11.84 10.68
CA ARG A 156 -1.67 11.07 10.16
C ARG A 156 -2.38 10.28 11.26
N ALA A 157 -1.66 9.76 12.25
CA ALA A 157 -2.22 8.99 13.35
C ALA A 157 -2.73 9.86 14.52
N LEU A 158 -2.02 10.93 14.86
CA LEU A 158 -2.26 11.80 16.02
C LEU A 158 -3.15 12.97 15.60
N LYS A 159 -4.47 12.77 15.65
CA LYS A 159 -5.48 13.77 15.24
C LYS A 159 -5.92 14.74 16.34
N SER A 160 -5.58 14.45 17.60
CA SER A 160 -5.99 15.22 18.78
C SER A 160 -4.77 15.64 19.61
N PRO A 161 -4.83 16.78 20.33
CA PRO A 161 -3.82 17.18 21.31
C PRO A 161 -3.56 16.10 22.38
N SER A 162 -4.58 15.34 22.77
CA SER A 162 -4.44 14.25 23.75
C SER A 162 -3.54 13.13 23.24
N LEU A 163 -3.68 12.76 21.96
CA LEU A 163 -2.84 11.76 21.30
C LEU A 163 -1.39 12.24 21.19
N TRP A 164 -1.18 13.52 20.88
CA TRP A 164 0.15 14.14 20.90
C TRP A 164 0.80 14.13 22.28
N ALA A 165 0.02 14.39 23.35
CA ALA A 165 0.52 14.32 24.73
C ALA A 165 0.94 12.89 25.10
N ILE A 166 0.16 11.87 24.72
CA ILE A 166 0.51 10.45 24.93
C ILE A 166 1.79 10.10 24.14
N ALA A 167 1.91 10.54 22.89
CA ALA A 167 3.12 10.31 22.09
C ALA A 167 4.37 10.98 22.70
N ALA A 168 4.25 12.22 23.20
CA ALA A 168 5.33 12.92 23.88
C ALA A 168 5.72 12.22 25.20
N ALA A 169 4.74 11.78 25.99
CA ALA A 169 4.98 11.02 27.22
C ALA A 169 5.68 9.67 26.93
N ALA A 170 5.26 8.96 25.87
CA ALA A 170 5.90 7.74 25.42
C ALA A 170 7.36 7.98 24.97
N PHE A 171 7.62 9.09 24.27
CA PHE A 171 8.98 9.49 23.88
C PHE A 171 9.86 9.78 25.10
N VAL A 172 9.35 10.51 26.09
CA VAL A 172 10.09 10.76 27.34
C VAL A 172 10.32 9.47 28.12
N ALA A 173 9.33 8.57 28.18
CA ALA A 173 9.43 7.28 28.86
C ALA A 173 10.56 6.41 28.28
N ILE A 174 10.66 6.32 26.95
CA ILE A 174 11.74 5.53 26.33
C ILE A 174 13.09 6.26 26.37
N PHE A 175 13.13 7.57 26.15
CA PHE A 175 14.37 8.33 26.03
C PHE A 175 15.04 8.60 27.39
N ALA A 176 14.26 9.04 28.39
CA ALA A 176 14.81 9.43 29.70
C ALA A 176 14.81 8.29 30.72
N PHE A 177 13.82 7.38 30.65
CA PHE A 177 13.64 6.30 31.63
C PHE A 177 14.00 4.92 31.10
N ALA A 178 14.40 4.80 29.82
CA ALA A 178 14.68 3.52 29.16
C ALA A 178 13.57 2.47 29.37
N ALA A 179 12.32 2.93 29.46
CA ALA A 179 11.19 2.06 29.76
C ALA A 179 11.03 1.01 28.64
N PRO A 180 10.70 -0.25 28.98
CA PRO A 180 10.59 -1.31 27.99
C PRO A 180 9.44 -1.02 27.03
N PHE A 181 9.69 -1.16 25.73
CA PHE A 181 8.73 -0.86 24.66
C PHE A 181 7.35 -1.51 24.87
N PRO A 182 7.23 -2.80 25.28
CA PRO A 182 5.93 -3.40 25.58
C PRO A 182 5.13 -2.67 26.66
N ALA A 183 5.79 -2.17 27.71
CA ALA A 183 5.11 -1.46 28.79
C ALA A 183 4.56 -0.10 28.30
N ILE A 184 5.31 0.59 27.44
CA ILE A 184 4.88 1.85 26.83
C ILE A 184 3.64 1.61 25.96
N VAL A 185 3.66 0.58 25.12
CA VAL A 185 2.52 0.22 24.25
C VAL A 185 1.29 -0.14 25.07
N LEU A 186 1.45 -0.94 26.12
CA LEU A 186 0.34 -1.32 27.01
C LEU A 186 -0.24 -0.11 27.75
N ALA A 187 0.60 0.76 28.29
CA ALA A 187 0.16 1.98 28.97
C ALA A 187 -0.55 2.95 28.02
N ALA A 188 0.01 3.19 26.82
CA ALA A 188 -0.61 4.03 25.81
C ALA A 188 -1.96 3.44 25.33
N GLY A 189 -2.03 2.12 25.14
CA GLY A 189 -3.26 1.42 24.78
C GLY A 189 -4.34 1.52 25.86
N ALA A 190 -3.97 1.36 27.13
CA ALA A 190 -4.89 1.53 28.26
C ALA A 190 -5.41 2.97 28.37
N LEU A 191 -4.51 3.97 28.26
CA LEU A 191 -4.87 5.39 28.26
C LEU A 191 -5.77 5.74 27.07
N GLY A 192 -5.49 5.20 25.89
CA GLY A 192 -6.32 5.36 24.70
C GLY A 192 -7.71 4.74 24.84
N ALA A 193 -7.80 3.53 25.42
CA ALA A 193 -9.08 2.84 25.65
C ALA A 193 -9.95 3.56 26.68
N LEU A 194 -9.35 4.05 27.78
CA LEU A 194 -10.04 4.85 28.78
C LEU A 194 -10.46 6.21 28.21
N GLY A 195 -9.56 6.88 27.47
CA GLY A 195 -9.81 8.14 26.79
C GLY A 195 -10.93 8.04 25.74
N GLY A 196 -10.98 6.94 24.99
CA GLY A 196 -12.03 6.66 24.01
C GLY A 196 -13.43 6.49 24.63
N LYS A 197 -13.50 6.00 25.88
CA LYS A 197 -14.77 5.88 26.62
C LYS A 197 -15.20 7.20 27.28
N LEU A 198 -14.25 7.99 27.78
CA LEU A 198 -14.52 9.21 28.55
C LEU A 198 -14.63 10.47 27.68
N ALA A 199 -13.94 10.52 26.54
CA ALA A 199 -13.92 11.65 25.62
C ALA A 199 -13.86 11.19 24.14
N PRO A 200 -14.94 10.59 23.61
CA PRO A 200 -14.95 9.98 22.26
C PRO A 200 -14.53 10.94 21.15
N ALA A 201 -14.89 12.23 21.28
CA ALA A 201 -14.55 13.27 20.30
C ALA A 201 -13.03 13.49 20.12
N GLN A 202 -12.21 13.15 21.13
CA GLN A 202 -10.76 13.34 21.09
C GLN A 202 -10.00 12.07 20.65
N PHE A 203 -10.67 10.92 20.60
CA PHE A 203 -10.07 9.61 20.35
C PHE A 203 -10.73 8.84 19.19
N ALA A 204 -11.63 9.49 18.44
CA ALA A 204 -12.25 8.89 17.26
C ALA A 204 -11.21 8.54 16.18
N ALA A 205 -11.23 7.30 15.71
CA ALA A 205 -10.40 6.85 14.60
C ALA A 205 -10.89 7.46 13.28
N ALA A 206 -9.98 7.66 12.31
CA ALA A 206 -10.35 8.12 10.98
C ALA A 206 -11.30 7.11 10.30
N PRO A 207 -12.30 7.56 9.52
CA PRO A 207 -13.18 6.67 8.77
C PRO A 207 -12.37 5.78 7.81
N ALA A 208 -12.72 4.50 7.72
CA ALA A 208 -12.27 3.64 6.64
C ALA A 208 -12.77 4.21 5.29
N HIS A 209 -11.98 4.09 4.22
CA HIS A 209 -12.36 4.58 2.89
C HIS A 209 -13.63 3.86 2.41
N SER A 210 -14.77 4.53 2.52
CA SER A 210 -16.05 4.08 1.99
C SER A 210 -16.02 4.22 0.47
N ALA A 211 -16.40 3.15 -0.24
CA ALA A 211 -16.49 3.17 -1.70
C ALA A 211 -17.61 4.13 -2.16
N ASP A 212 -17.26 5.17 -2.90
CA ASP A 212 -18.23 6.00 -3.62
C ASP A 212 -18.77 5.22 -4.83
N GLY A 213 -20.10 5.20 -4.96
CA GLY A 213 -20.83 4.43 -5.96
C GLY A 213 -20.93 5.11 -7.35
N SER A 214 -19.85 5.72 -7.84
CA SER A 214 -19.86 6.24 -9.22
C SER A 214 -19.82 5.10 -10.25
N ALA A 215 -20.44 5.31 -11.40
CA ALA A 215 -20.30 4.40 -12.54
C ALA A 215 -18.86 4.48 -13.07
N HIS A 216 -18.11 3.38 -12.98
CA HIS A 216 -16.70 3.31 -13.39
C HIS A 216 -16.57 2.80 -14.83
N ALA A 217 -15.48 3.19 -15.50
CA ALA A 217 -15.14 2.66 -16.82
C ALA A 217 -14.88 1.13 -16.73
N PRO A 218 -15.23 0.36 -17.78
CA PRO A 218 -15.11 -1.09 -17.76
C PRO A 218 -13.66 -1.52 -17.54
N ALA A 219 -13.47 -2.43 -16.60
CA ALA A 219 -12.17 -2.98 -16.23
C ALA A 219 -12.06 -4.46 -16.62
N ILE A 220 -10.84 -4.99 -16.70
CA ILE A 220 -10.61 -6.42 -17.03
C ILE A 220 -11.03 -7.32 -15.87
N ILE A 221 -10.67 -6.86 -14.68
CA ILE A 221 -11.05 -7.40 -13.40
C ILE A 221 -12.14 -6.44 -12.91
N ASP A 222 -13.36 -6.61 -13.46
CA ASP A 222 -14.52 -5.76 -13.17
C ASP A 222 -15.42 -6.31 -12.07
N ASP A 223 -16.38 -5.51 -11.63
CA ASP A 223 -17.36 -5.82 -10.58
C ASP A 223 -18.26 -7.00 -10.96
N ASP A 224 -18.63 -7.10 -12.23
CA ASP A 224 -19.47 -8.18 -12.76
C ASP A 224 -18.67 -9.43 -13.16
N THR A 225 -17.33 -9.37 -13.07
CA THR A 225 -16.50 -10.53 -13.39
C THR A 225 -16.60 -11.54 -12.25
N SER A 226 -17.13 -12.73 -12.53
CA SER A 226 -17.19 -13.83 -11.56
C SER A 226 -15.83 -14.05 -10.89
N THR A 227 -15.83 -14.31 -9.57
CA THR A 227 -14.60 -14.55 -8.82
C THR A 227 -13.77 -15.62 -9.52
N PRO A 228 -12.51 -15.34 -9.87
CA PRO A 228 -11.74 -16.28 -10.67
C PRO A 228 -11.60 -17.61 -9.92
N LYS A 229 -11.67 -18.75 -10.63
CA LYS A 229 -11.72 -20.10 -10.03
C LYS A 229 -10.60 -20.43 -9.04
N HIS A 230 -9.50 -19.67 -9.07
CA HIS A 230 -8.37 -19.81 -8.16
C HIS A 230 -8.54 -19.04 -6.84
N ALA A 231 -9.41 -18.02 -6.82
CA ALA A 231 -9.75 -17.25 -5.64
C ALA A 231 -10.88 -17.86 -4.81
N LEU A 232 -11.54 -18.90 -5.32
CA LEU A 232 -12.51 -19.69 -4.55
C LEU A 232 -11.80 -20.42 -3.40
N PHE A 233 -12.33 -20.25 -2.19
CA PHE A 233 -11.85 -20.92 -1.00
C PHE A 233 -11.98 -22.44 -1.14
N ARG A 234 -10.90 -23.16 -0.80
CA ARG A 234 -10.91 -24.63 -0.77
C ARG A 234 -10.07 -25.10 0.41
N ALA A 235 -10.70 -25.76 1.38
CA ALA A 235 -10.05 -26.23 2.61
C ALA A 235 -8.81 -27.10 2.35
N SER A 236 -8.85 -27.94 1.31
CA SER A 236 -7.70 -28.77 0.93
C SER A 236 -6.49 -27.97 0.44
N ARG A 237 -6.71 -26.86 -0.26
CA ARG A 237 -5.61 -25.96 -0.65
C ARG A 237 -5.06 -25.22 0.55
N LEU A 238 -5.92 -24.77 1.46
CA LEU A 238 -5.48 -24.14 2.70
C LEU A 238 -4.61 -25.09 3.52
N ALA A 239 -5.05 -26.34 3.71
CA ALA A 239 -4.30 -27.35 4.45
C ALA A 239 -2.94 -27.64 3.78
N ALA A 240 -2.90 -27.77 2.45
CA ALA A 240 -1.65 -27.96 1.73
C ALA A 240 -0.69 -26.77 1.88
N VAL A 241 -1.19 -25.53 1.76
CA VAL A 241 -0.38 -24.32 1.92
C VAL A 241 0.11 -24.18 3.37
N ALA A 242 -0.74 -24.46 4.35
CA ALA A 242 -0.36 -24.45 5.76
C ALA A 242 0.72 -25.50 6.07
N ALA A 243 0.58 -26.72 5.54
CA ALA A 243 1.57 -27.79 5.70
C ALA A 243 2.92 -27.40 5.09
N ILE A 244 2.93 -26.81 3.88
CA ILE A 244 4.15 -26.31 3.24
C ILE A 244 4.77 -25.18 4.08
N GLY A 245 3.94 -24.24 4.55
CA GLY A 245 4.40 -23.14 5.39
C GLY A 245 5.04 -23.62 6.70
N LEU A 246 4.40 -24.58 7.37
CA LEU A 246 4.93 -25.20 8.60
C LEU A 246 6.20 -26.01 8.35
N ALA A 247 6.28 -26.74 7.23
CA ALA A 247 7.48 -27.48 6.86
C ALA A 247 8.67 -26.55 6.57
N LEU A 248 8.43 -25.44 5.87
CA LEU A 248 9.46 -24.42 5.62
C LEU A 248 9.88 -23.73 6.92
N TRP A 249 8.92 -23.41 7.81
CA TRP A 249 9.21 -22.78 9.09
C TRP A 249 9.99 -23.71 10.04
N GLY A 250 9.67 -25.00 10.07
CA GLY A 250 10.43 -25.97 10.84
C GLY A 250 11.82 -26.29 10.27
N ALA A 251 12.11 -25.86 9.04
CA ALA A 251 13.40 -26.04 8.37
C ALA A 251 14.33 -24.81 8.48
N THR A 252 13.83 -23.68 8.99
CA THR A 252 14.58 -22.43 9.24
C THR A 252 14.92 -22.29 10.71
#